data_AF-A0A3S8ZA01-F1
#
_entry.id   AF-A0A3S8ZA01-F1
#
_cell.length_a   1.000
_cell.length_b   1.000
_cell.length_c   1.000
_cell.angle_alpha   90.00
_cell.angle_beta   90.00
_cell.angle_gamma   90.00
#
_symmetry.space_group_name_H-M   'P 1'
#
loop_
_entity.id
_entity.type
_entity.pdbx_description
1 polymer ?
#
loop_
_entity_poly.entity_id
_entity_poly.type
_entity_poly.pdbx_seq_one_letter_code
_entity_poly.pdbx_strand_id
1 'polypeptide(L)'
;MRTAAAIVLTAMPEEADPFLARARQNHRVGELTTPSTFRAWFLELASPRILLVQSGVGQSAAASALTWAFGQVSTRDVFISGTAGGLHPSIEVGDIIIGSEYRYGMADATAFDYVYGQVPGQPAKFDGSERVLEIAEQLENSRIKTGLMLSSDSFVTAKNVDTVREAFPDALSTDMESTAVAQVCHAFGTQFAAIRAVSDLCGPAADQDFHMALDEAAELAAETTLEIISVLRGGGTPGRRRRQFGLDALYAALFAVIAIDNDLEPVDGETLDLDLSDLSRDLHDEQVGSFAELVAAGKQFVAENPAVRITSQRYDTIRAEILQDLNLVGGRGRQTWPPTSQTIMKRFDGYWNNAMTAIGLTGGSGRRRGGLRYSDQDYREAIRLYHEAMNAERRNPSYSGYQQWLSSQDKPYPSGASIRQHFGTWADAILSLYSEN
;
A
#
# COMPACT_ATOMS: atom_id res chain seq x y z
N MET A 1 31.32 -10.06 -16.35
CA MET A 1 30.40 -9.16 -15.63
C MET A 1 29.54 -9.97 -14.68
N ARG A 2 29.22 -9.41 -13.51
CA ARG A 2 28.32 -10.07 -12.55
C ARG A 2 26.86 -9.83 -12.96
N THR A 3 25.95 -10.74 -12.63
CA THR A 3 24.52 -10.56 -12.86
C THR A 3 23.89 -9.82 -11.69
N ALA A 4 23.19 -8.72 -11.96
CA ALA A 4 22.33 -8.00 -11.03
C ALA A 4 20.98 -7.75 -11.71
N ALA A 5 19.91 -7.68 -10.93
CA ALA A 5 18.59 -7.33 -11.45
C ALA A 5 18.52 -5.85 -11.84
N ALA A 6 19.12 -4.94 -11.10
CA ALA A 6 19.12 -3.53 -11.45
C ALA A 6 20.39 -2.84 -10.95
N ILE A 7 20.70 -1.70 -11.56
CA ILE A 7 21.57 -0.68 -10.95
C ILE A 7 20.64 0.32 -10.27
N VAL A 8 20.86 0.59 -8.99
CA VAL A 8 20.14 1.62 -8.25
C VAL A 8 21.15 2.68 -7.83
N LEU A 9 20.93 3.92 -8.26
CA LEU A 9 21.70 5.07 -7.84
C LEU A 9 21.01 5.78 -6.68
N THR A 10 21.82 6.31 -5.78
CA THR A 10 21.43 7.31 -4.77
C THR A 10 22.50 8.39 -4.77
N ALA A 11 22.17 9.64 -4.44
CA ALA A 11 23.16 10.70 -4.41
C ALA A 11 23.89 10.74 -3.05
N MET A 12 23.14 10.60 -1.96
CA MET A 12 23.62 10.82 -0.59
C MET A 12 23.61 9.55 0.27
N PRO A 13 24.40 9.48 1.36
CA PRO A 13 24.36 8.36 2.31
C PRO A 13 22.95 8.07 2.83
N GLU A 14 22.20 9.10 3.21
CA GLU A 14 20.85 9.02 3.78
C GLU A 14 19.86 8.39 2.79
N GLU A 15 20.06 8.58 1.49
CA GLU A 15 19.28 7.94 0.43
C GLU A 15 19.69 6.47 0.20
N ALA A 16 20.95 6.12 0.46
CA ALA A 16 21.49 4.76 0.33
C ALA A 16 21.15 3.87 1.54
N ASP A 17 21.06 4.47 2.73
CA ASP A 17 20.88 3.78 4.00
C ASP A 17 19.63 2.89 4.06
N PRO A 18 18.44 3.30 3.58
CA PRO A 18 17.26 2.44 3.47
C PRO A 18 17.50 1.10 2.77
N PHE A 19 18.31 1.11 1.71
CA PHE A 19 18.66 -0.09 0.95
C PHE A 19 19.67 -0.96 1.72
N LEU A 20 20.69 -0.32 2.29
CA LEU A 20 21.74 -0.99 3.06
C LEU A 20 21.17 -1.65 4.32
N ALA A 21 20.25 -0.97 5.03
CA ALA A 21 19.59 -1.49 6.22
C ALA A 21 18.80 -2.77 5.91
N ARG A 22 17.97 -2.75 4.85
CA ARG A 22 17.19 -3.92 4.41
C ARG A 22 18.08 -5.10 3.97
N ALA A 23 19.19 -4.81 3.31
CA ALA A 23 20.16 -5.83 2.92
C ALA A 23 20.83 -6.47 4.14
N ARG A 24 21.24 -5.67 5.14
CA ARG A 24 21.86 -6.17 6.38
C ARG A 24 20.92 -7.02 7.24
N GLN A 25 19.62 -6.74 7.21
CA GLN A 25 18.62 -7.51 7.96
C GLN A 25 18.45 -8.94 7.41
N ASN A 26 18.60 -9.13 6.09
CA ASN A 26 18.19 -10.37 5.44
C ASN A 26 19.35 -11.17 4.81
N HIS A 27 20.46 -10.55 4.41
CA HIS A 27 21.52 -11.19 3.60
C HIS A 27 22.90 -10.48 3.68
N ARG A 28 23.81 -10.84 2.76
CA ARG A 28 25.16 -10.30 2.59
C ARG A 28 25.18 -8.95 1.86
N VAL A 29 25.94 -8.00 2.41
CA VAL A 29 26.35 -6.76 1.74
C VAL A 29 27.80 -6.93 1.25
N GLY A 30 28.03 -6.77 -0.05
CA GLY A 30 29.37 -6.82 -0.64
C GLY A 30 29.80 -5.47 -1.21
N GLU A 31 30.55 -4.68 -0.45
CA GLU A 31 31.14 -3.41 -0.93
C GLU A 31 32.17 -3.67 -2.03
N LEU A 32 32.17 -2.82 -3.06
CA LEU A 32 33.13 -2.87 -4.17
C LEU A 32 34.23 -1.82 -3.98
N THR A 33 35.42 -2.13 -4.48
CA THR A 33 36.46 -1.12 -4.69
C THR A 33 36.03 -0.16 -5.80
N THR A 34 36.02 1.13 -5.48
CA THR A 34 35.54 2.22 -6.32
C THR A 34 36.57 3.36 -6.34
N PRO A 35 36.55 4.25 -7.36
CA PRO A 35 37.15 5.57 -7.24
C PRO A 35 36.64 6.32 -6.00
N SER A 36 37.43 7.25 -5.47
CA SER A 36 37.12 7.96 -4.21
C SER A 36 35.87 8.84 -4.25
N THR A 37 35.27 9.03 -5.42
CA THR A 37 34.15 9.96 -5.64
C THR A 37 32.77 9.34 -5.39
N PHE A 38 32.65 8.02 -5.33
CA PHE A 38 31.38 7.32 -5.11
C PHE A 38 31.62 6.00 -4.37
N ARG A 39 30.56 5.36 -3.89
CA ARG A 39 30.62 4.02 -3.27
C ARG A 39 29.62 3.09 -3.94
N ALA A 40 29.87 1.78 -3.87
CA ALA A 40 28.99 0.80 -4.47
C ALA A 40 28.97 -0.52 -3.69
N TRP A 41 27.81 -1.18 -3.71
CA TRP A 41 27.57 -2.44 -3.02
C TRP A 41 26.74 -3.38 -3.88
N PHE A 42 27.08 -4.67 -3.87
CA PHE A 42 26.13 -5.71 -4.22
C PHE A 42 25.25 -6.01 -3.01
N LEU A 43 23.95 -5.82 -3.18
CA LEU A 43 22.96 -6.12 -2.17
C LEU A 43 22.16 -7.35 -2.60
N GLU A 44 22.16 -8.37 -1.75
CA GLU A 44 21.20 -9.47 -1.83
C GLU A 44 19.97 -9.05 -1.02
N LEU A 45 18.83 -8.92 -1.69
CA LEU A 45 17.53 -8.69 -1.07
C LEU A 45 16.67 -9.93 -1.31
N ALA A 46 15.64 -10.15 -0.49
CA ALA A 46 14.80 -11.36 -0.52
C ALA A 46 14.35 -11.78 -1.95
N SER A 47 14.10 -10.79 -2.81
CA SER A 47 14.20 -10.85 -4.27
C SER A 47 14.03 -9.39 -4.77
N PRO A 48 14.95 -8.78 -5.56
CA PRO A 48 16.12 -9.33 -6.23
C PRO A 48 17.49 -8.76 -5.78
N ARG A 49 18.59 -9.33 -6.30
CA ARG A 49 19.95 -8.79 -6.13
C ARG A 49 20.15 -7.50 -6.94
N ILE A 50 20.63 -6.43 -6.32
CA ILE A 50 20.89 -5.14 -6.98
C ILE A 50 22.36 -4.70 -6.84
N LEU A 51 22.82 -3.84 -7.75
CA LEU A 51 24.02 -3.04 -7.57
C LEU A 51 23.58 -1.65 -7.11
N LEU A 52 23.77 -1.35 -5.82
CA LEU A 52 23.55 -0.02 -5.27
C LEU A 52 24.81 0.83 -5.48
N VAL A 53 24.65 2.07 -5.93
CA VAL A 53 25.73 3.03 -6.16
C VAL A 53 25.35 4.37 -5.52
N GLN A 54 26.08 4.77 -4.49
CA GLN A 54 25.98 6.12 -3.93
C GLN A 54 26.92 7.04 -4.73
N SER A 55 26.36 7.82 -5.66
CA SER A 55 27.11 8.57 -6.67
C SER A 55 27.78 9.85 -6.19
N GLY A 56 27.27 10.44 -5.09
CA GLY A 56 27.49 11.85 -4.80
C GLY A 56 26.50 12.74 -5.54
N VAL A 57 26.42 14.00 -5.11
CA VAL A 57 25.48 15.02 -5.60
C VAL A 57 25.97 15.65 -6.91
N GLY A 58 25.03 15.89 -7.82
CA GLY A 58 25.24 16.60 -9.07
C GLY A 58 25.41 15.71 -10.30
N GLN A 59 25.24 16.33 -11.46
CA GLN A 59 25.10 15.67 -12.75
C GLN A 59 26.37 14.91 -13.16
N SER A 60 27.53 15.53 -12.94
CA SER A 60 28.84 14.91 -13.25
C SER A 60 29.13 13.70 -12.37
N ALA A 61 28.77 13.77 -11.08
CA ALA A 61 28.98 12.68 -10.13
C ALA A 61 28.11 11.47 -10.48
N ALA A 62 26.81 11.70 -10.71
CA ALA A 62 25.85 10.68 -11.12
C ALA A 62 26.23 10.00 -12.45
N ALA A 63 26.56 10.79 -13.48
CA ALA A 63 26.96 10.26 -14.78
C ALA A 63 28.24 9.42 -14.72
N SER A 64 29.25 9.88 -13.96
CA SER A 64 30.51 9.15 -13.75
C SER A 64 30.27 7.81 -13.05
N ALA A 65 29.49 7.82 -11.97
CA ALA A 65 29.18 6.64 -11.18
C ALA A 65 28.38 5.60 -11.97
N LEU A 66 27.35 6.01 -12.72
CA LEU A 66 26.58 5.10 -13.58
C LEU A 66 27.45 4.50 -14.70
N THR A 67 28.28 5.32 -15.35
CA THR A 67 29.18 4.83 -16.41
C THR A 67 30.13 3.76 -15.88
N TRP A 68 30.68 3.94 -14.68
CA TRP A 68 31.47 2.90 -14.01
C TRP A 68 30.63 1.65 -13.69
N ALA A 69 29.38 1.82 -13.23
CA ALA A 69 28.50 0.73 -12.85
C ALA A 69 28.15 -0.19 -14.03
N PHE A 70 28.01 0.35 -15.24
CA PHE A 70 27.86 -0.44 -16.47
C PHE A 70 29.06 -1.35 -16.77
N GLY A 71 30.25 -1.02 -16.26
CA GLY A 71 31.42 -1.90 -16.32
C GLY A 71 31.34 -3.11 -15.38
N GLN A 72 30.45 -3.08 -14.37
CA GLN A 72 30.38 -4.10 -13.32
C GLN A 72 29.32 -5.18 -13.61
N VAL A 73 28.18 -4.78 -14.19
CA VAL A 73 26.99 -5.62 -14.38
C VAL A 73 26.38 -5.45 -15.76
N SER A 74 25.66 -6.47 -16.22
CA SER A 74 25.04 -6.51 -17.56
C SER A 74 23.52 -6.26 -17.55
N THR A 75 23.00 -5.52 -16.57
CA THR A 75 21.56 -5.25 -16.49
C THR A 75 21.13 -4.12 -17.43
N ARG A 76 19.84 -4.11 -17.77
CA ARG A 76 19.22 -3.06 -18.59
C ARG A 76 18.29 -2.15 -17.80
N ASP A 77 18.12 -2.40 -16.51
CA ASP A 77 17.21 -1.65 -15.66
C ASP A 77 18.02 -0.79 -14.68
N VAL A 78 17.89 0.52 -14.83
CA VAL A 78 18.58 1.53 -14.02
C VAL A 78 17.54 2.38 -13.30
N PHE A 79 17.77 2.58 -12.00
CA PHE A 79 16.95 3.45 -11.18
C PHE A 79 17.82 4.51 -10.53
N ILE A 80 17.26 5.68 -10.27
CA ILE A 80 17.77 6.59 -9.25
C ILE A 80 16.69 6.83 -8.21
N SER A 81 17.05 6.64 -6.95
CA SER A 81 16.15 6.76 -5.80
C SER A 81 16.66 7.82 -4.85
N GLY A 82 15.76 8.62 -4.29
CA GLY A 82 16.14 9.62 -3.30
C GLY A 82 15.09 10.70 -3.13
N THR A 83 15.52 11.89 -2.71
CA THR A 83 14.62 13.03 -2.48
C THR A 83 14.63 14.02 -3.65
N ALA A 84 13.60 14.87 -3.71
CA ALA A 84 13.49 15.97 -4.67
C ALA A 84 12.65 17.12 -4.11
N GLY A 85 12.80 18.30 -4.73
CA GLY A 85 11.93 19.45 -4.48
C GLY A 85 10.69 19.43 -5.36
N GLY A 86 9.53 19.75 -4.79
CA GLY A 86 8.26 19.87 -5.50
C GLY A 86 8.13 21.21 -6.25
N LEU A 87 7.89 21.16 -7.56
CA LEU A 87 7.78 22.35 -8.42
C LEU A 87 6.33 22.72 -8.73
N HIS A 88 5.51 21.75 -9.12
CA HIS A 88 4.14 22.01 -9.57
C HIS A 88 3.20 22.28 -8.38
N PRO A 89 2.22 23.21 -8.49
CA PRO A 89 1.31 23.54 -7.38
C PRO A 89 0.44 22.38 -6.87
N SER A 90 0.32 21.29 -7.63
CA SER A 90 -0.42 20.08 -7.22
C SER A 90 0.41 19.08 -6.42
N ILE A 91 1.68 19.38 -6.17
CA ILE A 91 2.61 18.47 -5.49
C ILE A 91 2.70 18.84 -4.01
N GLU A 92 2.59 17.82 -3.18
CA GLU A 92 2.68 17.94 -1.73
C GLU A 92 3.92 17.22 -1.20
N VAL A 93 4.39 17.63 -0.02
CA VAL A 93 5.46 16.92 0.69
C VAL A 93 5.00 15.50 1.03
N GLY A 94 5.89 14.53 0.75
CA GLY A 94 5.59 13.10 0.86
C GLY A 94 4.86 12.50 -0.36
N ASP A 95 4.62 13.27 -1.42
CA ASP A 95 4.34 12.68 -2.74
C ASP A 95 5.58 11.96 -3.29
N ILE A 96 5.36 10.95 -4.12
CA ILE A 96 6.41 10.19 -4.80
C ILE A 96 6.28 10.46 -6.29
N ILE A 97 7.31 11.05 -6.88
CA ILE A 97 7.35 11.36 -8.30
C ILE A 97 8.14 10.27 -9.02
N ILE A 98 7.50 9.66 -10.02
CA ILE A 98 8.13 8.72 -10.94
C ILE A 98 8.25 9.40 -12.30
N GLY A 99 9.47 9.61 -12.76
CA GLY A 99 9.70 10.39 -13.97
C GLY A 99 9.24 9.66 -15.24
N SER A 100 8.28 10.27 -15.95
CA SER A 100 7.92 9.85 -17.32
C SER A 100 8.76 10.60 -18.36
N GLU A 101 9.30 11.75 -17.99
CA GLU A 101 10.14 12.59 -18.84
C GLU A 101 11.18 13.33 -18.00
N TYR A 102 12.39 13.49 -18.53
CA TYR A 102 13.51 14.20 -17.89
C TYR A 102 14.05 15.30 -18.79
N ARG A 103 14.28 16.48 -18.21
CA ARG A 103 14.90 17.63 -18.90
C ARG A 103 15.90 18.35 -18.02
N TYR A 104 16.91 18.94 -18.65
CA TYR A 104 17.83 19.80 -17.93
C TYR A 104 17.09 21.08 -17.55
N GLY A 105 17.03 21.39 -16.25
CA GLY A 105 16.30 22.57 -15.77
C GLY A 105 16.98 23.88 -16.16
N MET A 106 18.30 23.86 -16.39
CA MET A 106 19.13 25.07 -16.53
C MET A 106 20.02 25.09 -17.79
N ALA A 107 19.88 24.11 -18.69
CA ALA A 107 20.65 24.12 -19.94
C ALA A 107 20.09 25.17 -20.90
N ASP A 108 20.92 26.11 -21.34
CA ASP A 108 20.50 27.17 -22.28
C ASP A 108 21.45 27.26 -23.47
N ALA A 109 21.02 26.68 -24.58
CA ALA A 109 21.65 26.81 -25.88
C ALA A 109 20.72 27.49 -26.90
N THR A 110 19.76 28.29 -26.42
CA THR A 110 18.78 28.98 -27.28
C THR A 110 19.43 29.96 -28.25
N ALA A 111 20.62 30.48 -27.92
CA ALA A 111 21.46 31.26 -28.83
C ALA A 111 21.85 30.51 -30.12
N PHE A 112 21.68 29.18 -30.15
CA PHE A 112 21.94 28.30 -31.29
C PHE A 112 20.66 27.58 -31.76
N ASP A 113 19.47 28.18 -31.53
CA ASP A 113 18.15 27.67 -31.95
C ASP A 113 17.71 26.34 -31.30
N TYR A 114 18.35 25.92 -30.21
CA TYR A 114 17.88 24.82 -29.38
C TYR A 114 16.75 25.27 -28.46
N VAL A 115 15.89 24.34 -28.04
CA VAL A 115 14.87 24.66 -27.02
C VAL A 115 15.53 24.80 -25.64
N TYR A 116 14.96 25.63 -24.77
CA TYR A 116 15.45 25.75 -23.40
C TYR A 116 15.39 24.38 -22.68
N GLY A 117 16.45 24.05 -21.96
CA GLY A 117 16.69 22.74 -21.36
C GLY A 117 17.33 21.70 -22.28
N GLN A 118 17.60 22.03 -23.55
CA GLN A 118 18.30 21.13 -24.47
C GLN A 118 19.80 21.42 -24.52
N VAL A 119 20.60 20.40 -24.22
CA VAL A 119 22.05 20.43 -24.44
C VAL A 119 22.34 20.17 -25.94
N PRO A 120 23.23 20.93 -26.59
CA PRO A 120 23.58 20.70 -28.00
C PRO A 120 23.99 19.25 -28.29
N GLY A 121 23.40 18.67 -29.34
CA GLY A 121 23.63 17.27 -29.74
C GLY A 121 22.87 16.22 -28.92
N GLN A 122 22.09 16.62 -27.92
CA GLN A 122 21.19 15.74 -27.18
C GLN A 122 19.73 15.96 -27.61
N PRO A 123 18.83 14.98 -27.39
CA PRO A 123 17.41 15.26 -27.50
C PRO A 123 16.98 16.32 -26.47
N ALA A 124 15.89 17.03 -26.76
CA ALA A 124 15.33 18.03 -25.84
C ALA A 124 14.80 17.43 -24.53
N LYS A 125 14.55 16.11 -24.53
CA LYS A 125 14.04 15.35 -23.41
C LYS A 125 14.54 13.91 -23.46
N PHE A 126 14.52 13.26 -22.31
CA PHE A 126 14.74 11.82 -22.19
C PHE A 126 13.49 11.18 -21.61
N ASP A 127 13.02 10.08 -22.20
CA ASP A 127 11.82 9.40 -21.74
C ASP A 127 12.13 8.40 -20.60
N GLY A 128 11.18 8.26 -19.68
CA GLY A 128 11.21 7.23 -18.64
C GLY A 128 10.74 5.86 -19.15
N SER A 129 11.03 4.82 -18.37
CA SER A 129 10.66 3.45 -18.69
C SER A 129 9.13 3.25 -18.66
N GLU A 130 8.52 3.02 -19.82
CA GLU A 130 7.08 2.72 -19.95
C GLU A 130 6.63 1.58 -19.03
N ARG A 131 7.46 0.53 -18.92
CA ARG A 131 7.19 -0.62 -18.03
C ARG A 131 7.10 -0.21 -16.56
N VAL A 132 7.93 0.74 -16.13
CA VAL A 132 7.89 1.26 -14.75
C VAL A 132 6.65 2.12 -14.53
N LEU A 133 6.26 2.91 -15.53
CA LEU A 133 5.05 3.74 -15.47
C LEU A 133 3.78 2.86 -15.39
N GLU A 134 3.69 1.80 -16.20
CA GLU A 134 2.60 0.82 -16.11
C GLU A 134 2.51 0.16 -14.72
N ILE A 135 3.66 -0.16 -14.12
CA ILE A 135 3.70 -0.70 -12.76
C ILE A 135 3.25 0.35 -11.74
N ALA A 136 3.71 1.60 -11.87
CA ALA A 136 3.34 2.69 -10.99
C ALA A 136 1.81 2.89 -10.95
N GLU A 137 1.13 2.81 -12.09
CA GLU A 137 -0.33 2.86 -12.18
C GLU A 137 -1.01 1.70 -11.43
N GLN A 138 -0.42 0.51 -11.47
CA GLN A 138 -0.94 -0.69 -10.79
C GLN A 138 -0.75 -0.66 -9.27
N LEU A 139 0.13 0.19 -8.74
CA LEU A 139 0.35 0.28 -7.29
C LEU A 139 -0.84 0.91 -6.54
N GLU A 140 -1.79 1.56 -7.24
CA GLU A 140 -2.97 2.22 -6.66
C GLU A 140 -2.64 3.16 -5.47
N ASN A 141 -1.45 3.75 -5.45
CA ASN A 141 -1.01 4.66 -4.40
C ASN A 141 -1.26 6.11 -4.83
N SER A 142 -2.18 6.81 -4.14
CA SER A 142 -2.56 8.18 -4.49
C SER A 142 -1.44 9.21 -4.36
N ARG A 143 -0.37 8.89 -3.61
CA ARG A 143 0.84 9.72 -3.47
C ARG A 143 1.78 9.60 -4.67
N ILE A 144 1.64 8.55 -5.47
CA ILE A 144 2.47 8.38 -6.67
C ILE A 144 1.92 9.29 -7.76
N LYS A 145 2.79 10.15 -8.29
CA LYS A 145 2.54 10.99 -9.46
C LYS A 145 3.57 10.64 -10.52
N THR A 146 3.14 10.59 -11.78
CA THR A 146 4.04 10.41 -12.92
C THR A 146 4.10 11.69 -13.74
N GLY A 147 5.28 12.09 -14.18
CA GLY A 147 5.40 13.36 -14.91
C GLY A 147 6.83 13.82 -15.20
N LEU A 148 6.93 15.07 -15.64
CA LEU A 148 8.19 15.73 -15.97
C LEU A 148 9.00 16.01 -14.70
N MET A 149 10.27 15.61 -14.73
CA MET A 149 11.27 15.92 -13.72
C MET A 149 12.42 16.74 -14.33
N LEU A 150 12.86 17.76 -13.59
CA LEU A 150 14.01 18.57 -13.98
C LEU A 150 15.25 18.18 -13.19
N SER A 151 16.42 18.37 -13.79
CA SER A 151 17.68 18.33 -13.04
C SER A 151 18.65 19.45 -13.43
N SER A 152 19.37 19.98 -12.45
CA SER A 152 20.47 20.93 -12.67
C SER A 152 21.48 20.89 -11.52
N ASP A 153 22.72 21.32 -11.75
CA ASP A 153 23.74 21.50 -10.69
C ASP A 153 23.48 22.76 -9.82
N SER A 154 22.22 23.15 -9.67
CA SER A 154 21.79 24.30 -8.87
C SER A 154 20.45 23.99 -8.22
N PHE A 155 20.34 24.33 -6.94
CA PHE A 155 19.08 24.22 -6.22
C PHE A 155 18.06 25.22 -6.77
N VAL A 156 16.82 24.77 -6.93
CA VAL A 156 15.70 25.67 -7.14
C VAL A 156 15.28 26.23 -5.79
N THR A 157 15.27 27.55 -5.69
CA THR A 157 15.01 28.32 -4.48
C THR A 157 13.91 29.33 -4.75
N ALA A 158 13.45 30.05 -3.72
CA ALA A 158 12.54 31.18 -3.89
C ALA A 158 13.04 32.25 -4.88
N LYS A 159 14.35 32.31 -5.19
CA LYS A 159 14.92 33.30 -6.11
C LYS A 159 14.73 32.98 -7.59
N ASN A 160 14.64 31.69 -7.96
CA ASN A 160 14.62 31.25 -9.36
C ASN A 160 13.44 30.34 -9.70
N VAL A 161 12.62 29.93 -8.73
CA VAL A 161 11.49 29.02 -8.94
C VAL A 161 10.49 29.54 -9.98
N ASP A 162 10.22 30.84 -10.02
CA ASP A 162 9.24 31.40 -10.96
C ASP A 162 9.72 31.31 -12.40
N THR A 163 11.01 31.59 -12.64
CA THR A 163 11.64 31.39 -13.95
C THR A 163 11.60 29.91 -14.36
N VAL A 164 11.83 28.99 -13.42
CA VAL A 164 11.77 27.55 -13.71
C VAL A 164 10.35 27.13 -14.09
N ARG A 165 9.34 27.58 -13.34
CA ARG A 165 7.93 27.28 -13.60
C ARG A 165 7.43 27.89 -14.90
N GLU A 166 7.92 29.08 -15.27
CA GLU A 166 7.60 29.70 -16.56
C GLU A 166 8.20 28.90 -17.73
N ALA A 167 9.45 28.44 -17.59
CA ALA A 167 10.12 27.64 -18.62
C ALA A 167 9.53 26.22 -18.73
N PHE A 168 9.09 25.63 -17.62
CA PHE A 168 8.58 24.25 -17.54
C PHE A 168 7.31 24.18 -16.68
N PRO A 169 6.16 24.62 -17.20
CA PRO A 169 4.91 24.71 -16.42
C PRO A 169 4.41 23.34 -15.92
N ASP A 170 4.72 22.26 -16.63
CA ASP A 170 4.27 20.90 -16.30
C ASP A 170 5.27 20.12 -15.41
N ALA A 171 6.39 20.74 -15.01
CA ALA A 171 7.41 20.08 -14.20
C ALA A 171 6.92 19.81 -12.78
N LEU A 172 6.85 18.53 -12.40
CA LEU A 172 6.39 18.12 -11.08
C LEU A 172 7.45 18.32 -10.02
N SER A 173 8.71 17.99 -10.33
CA SER A 173 9.82 18.07 -9.37
C SER A 173 11.14 18.43 -10.02
N THR A 174 12.11 18.79 -9.17
CA THR A 174 13.49 19.05 -9.54
C THR A 174 14.46 18.39 -8.59
N ASP A 175 15.56 17.86 -9.14
CA ASP A 175 16.70 17.34 -8.39
C ASP A 175 18.03 17.78 -9.03
N MET A 176 19.13 17.11 -8.71
CA MET A 176 20.45 17.44 -9.23
C MET A 176 21.08 16.32 -10.08
N GLU A 177 20.39 15.19 -10.32
CA GLU A 177 20.99 14.00 -10.94
C GLU A 177 20.16 13.36 -12.05
N SER A 178 18.83 13.28 -11.90
CA SER A 178 18.00 12.34 -12.68
C SER A 178 18.17 12.47 -14.18
N THR A 179 18.21 13.69 -14.71
CA THR A 179 18.36 13.94 -16.15
C THR A 179 19.73 13.50 -16.68
N ALA A 180 20.80 13.66 -15.88
CA ALA A 180 22.12 13.20 -16.28
C ALA A 180 22.18 11.66 -16.32
N VAL A 181 21.53 10.99 -15.37
CA VAL A 181 21.38 9.53 -15.37
C VAL A 181 20.53 9.08 -16.57
N ALA A 182 19.44 9.78 -16.88
CA ALA A 182 18.61 9.53 -18.05
C ALA A 182 19.40 9.65 -19.36
N GLN A 183 20.23 10.70 -19.51
CA GLN A 183 21.08 10.89 -20.67
C GLN A 183 22.08 9.75 -20.85
N VAL A 184 22.72 9.29 -19.78
CA VAL A 184 23.65 8.15 -19.84
C VAL A 184 22.87 6.88 -20.21
N CYS A 185 21.70 6.63 -19.62
CA CYS A 185 20.87 5.47 -19.98
C CYS A 185 20.43 5.50 -21.46
N HIS A 186 20.08 6.67 -21.98
CA HIS A 186 19.77 6.87 -23.40
C HIS A 186 20.96 6.48 -24.29
N ALA A 187 22.17 6.92 -23.95
CA ALA A 187 23.39 6.59 -24.69
C ALA A 187 23.73 5.09 -24.65
N PHE A 188 23.42 4.40 -23.55
CA PHE A 188 23.67 2.96 -23.38
C PHE A 188 22.49 2.06 -23.83
N GLY A 189 21.36 2.64 -24.24
CA GLY A 189 20.17 1.90 -24.64
C GLY A 189 19.54 1.09 -23.49
N THR A 190 19.61 1.61 -22.27
CA THR A 190 19.04 0.99 -21.05
C THR A 190 17.78 1.69 -20.59
N GLN A 191 16.91 0.96 -19.92
CA GLN A 191 15.71 1.49 -19.30
C GLN A 191 16.06 2.29 -18.05
N PHE A 192 15.36 3.40 -17.83
CA PHE A 192 15.60 4.31 -16.72
C PHE A 192 14.31 4.76 -16.05
N ALA A 193 14.32 4.83 -14.72
CA ALA A 193 13.31 5.53 -13.94
C ALA A 193 13.93 6.21 -12.71
N ALA A 194 13.62 7.48 -12.53
CA ALA A 194 13.82 8.16 -11.25
C ALA A 194 12.57 7.98 -10.37
N ILE A 195 12.81 7.70 -9.10
CA ILE A 195 11.78 7.55 -8.07
C ILE A 195 12.18 8.48 -6.93
N ARG A 196 11.51 9.62 -6.84
CA ARG A 196 11.87 10.68 -5.89
C ARG A 196 10.73 11.00 -4.95
N ALA A 197 10.98 10.96 -3.65
CA ALA A 197 10.03 11.46 -2.67
C ALA A 197 10.24 12.96 -2.46
N VAL A 198 9.14 13.71 -2.38
CA VAL A 198 9.18 15.17 -2.21
C VAL A 198 9.46 15.49 -0.74
N SER A 199 10.65 16.00 -0.45
CA SER A 199 11.06 16.41 0.90
C SER A 199 10.58 17.82 1.26
N ASP A 200 10.55 18.69 0.25
CA ASP A 200 10.27 20.13 0.38
C ASP A 200 9.63 20.66 -0.92
N LEU A 201 8.97 21.81 -0.83
CA LEU A 201 8.38 22.50 -1.98
C LEU A 201 9.25 23.69 -2.40
N CYS A 202 9.44 23.90 -3.70
CA CYS A 202 10.19 25.04 -4.21
C CYS A 202 9.35 26.33 -4.14
N GLY A 203 9.89 27.40 -3.55
CA GLY A 203 9.32 28.76 -3.56
C GLY A 203 8.92 29.33 -2.19
N PRO A 204 8.09 30.38 -2.11
CA PRO A 204 7.69 30.99 -0.82
C PRO A 204 6.91 30.04 0.11
N ALA A 205 6.31 28.97 -0.44
CA ALA A 205 5.74 27.87 0.35
C ALA A 205 6.80 26.91 0.94
N ALA A 206 8.10 27.14 0.69
CA ALA A 206 9.22 26.48 1.34
C ALA A 206 9.48 27.00 2.77
N ASP A 207 8.71 28.00 3.23
CA ASP A 207 8.74 28.43 4.63
C ASP A 207 8.47 27.22 5.55
N GLN A 208 9.22 27.18 6.65
CA GLN A 208 9.69 26.02 7.41
C GLN A 208 8.65 25.01 7.97
N ASP A 209 7.36 25.16 7.66
CA ASP A 209 6.27 24.37 8.24
C ASP A 209 5.93 23.08 7.46
N PHE A 210 6.41 22.92 6.22
CA PHE A 210 6.12 21.74 5.38
C PHE A 210 7.41 21.10 4.83
N HIS A 211 8.26 20.60 5.73
CA HIS A 211 9.41 19.78 5.39
C HIS A 211 9.23 18.36 5.92
N MET A 212 9.50 17.36 5.10
CA MET A 212 9.66 15.98 5.54
C MET A 212 11.14 15.76 5.84
N ALA A 213 11.43 15.02 6.91
CA ALA A 213 12.80 14.64 7.22
C ALA A 213 13.40 13.88 6.02
N LEU A 214 14.65 14.20 5.67
CA LEU A 214 15.35 13.59 4.54
C LEU A 214 15.29 12.07 4.60
N ASP A 215 15.50 11.50 5.79
CA ASP A 215 15.49 10.05 6.03
C ASP A 215 14.10 9.43 5.76
N GLU A 216 13.02 10.13 6.09
CA GLU A 216 11.64 9.66 5.83
C GLU A 216 11.33 9.66 4.33
N ALA A 217 11.73 10.72 3.62
CA ALA A 217 11.56 10.81 2.17
C ALA A 217 12.43 9.76 1.45
N ALA A 218 13.68 9.59 1.87
CA ALA A 218 14.58 8.56 1.37
C ALA A 218 13.99 7.15 1.56
N GLU A 219 13.42 6.87 2.72
CA GLU A 219 12.77 5.59 3.03
C GLU A 219 11.56 5.31 2.11
N LEU A 220 10.70 6.32 1.88
CA LEU A 220 9.56 6.20 0.94
C LEU A 220 10.01 5.93 -0.50
N ALA A 221 11.04 6.63 -0.97
CA ALA A 221 11.60 6.44 -2.30
C ALA A 221 12.23 5.04 -2.45
N ALA A 222 12.97 4.59 -1.43
CA ALA A 222 13.60 3.27 -1.43
C ALA A 222 12.58 2.14 -1.39
N GLU A 223 11.54 2.23 -0.56
CA GLU A 223 10.44 1.26 -0.50
C GLU A 223 9.77 1.13 -1.88
N THR A 224 9.40 2.25 -2.48
CA THR A 224 8.75 2.28 -3.80
C THR A 224 9.66 1.72 -4.89
N THR A 225 10.96 2.06 -4.86
CA THR A 225 11.96 1.53 -5.80
C THR A 225 12.08 0.02 -5.73
N LEU A 226 12.17 -0.54 -4.52
CA LEU A 226 12.25 -1.99 -4.32
C LEU A 226 10.96 -2.70 -4.71
N GLU A 227 9.80 -2.10 -4.42
CA GLU A 227 8.49 -2.61 -4.84
C GLU A 227 8.42 -2.71 -6.38
N ILE A 228 8.76 -1.65 -7.10
CA ILE A 228 8.77 -1.63 -8.58
C ILE A 228 9.75 -2.67 -9.15
N ILE A 229 10.97 -2.72 -8.60
CA ILE A 229 11.99 -3.68 -9.02
C ILE A 229 11.51 -5.13 -8.82
N SER A 230 10.80 -5.40 -7.72
CA SER A 230 10.20 -6.71 -7.45
C SER A 230 9.19 -7.10 -8.53
N VAL A 231 8.27 -6.18 -8.90
CA VAL A 231 7.27 -6.40 -9.96
C VAL A 231 7.93 -6.73 -11.29
N LEU A 232 8.95 -5.95 -11.68
CA LEU A 232 9.63 -6.09 -12.97
C LEU A 232 10.28 -7.46 -13.15
N ARG A 233 10.64 -8.13 -12.06
CA ARG A 233 11.34 -9.42 -12.08
C ARG A 233 10.41 -10.62 -12.08
N GLY A 234 9.10 -10.41 -12.21
CA GLY A 234 8.13 -11.51 -12.13
C GLY A 234 7.97 -12.04 -10.70
N GLY A 235 8.56 -11.36 -9.71
CA GLY A 235 7.81 -11.19 -8.46
C GLY A 235 6.50 -10.54 -8.89
N GLY A 236 5.36 -11.10 -8.50
CA GLY A 236 4.10 -10.41 -8.74
C GLY A 236 4.23 -8.96 -8.26
N THR A 237 3.45 -8.06 -8.83
CA THR A 237 3.24 -6.74 -8.23
C THR A 237 3.14 -6.96 -6.72
N PRO A 238 3.92 -6.31 -5.83
CA PRO A 238 3.48 -6.16 -4.46
C PRO A 238 2.19 -5.35 -4.42
N GLY A 239 1.63 -4.94 -5.58
CA GLY A 239 0.21 -4.84 -5.88
C GLY A 239 -0.57 -5.65 -4.88
N ARG A 240 -0.89 -4.95 -3.80
CA ARG A 240 -1.46 -5.50 -2.60
C ARG A 240 -1.18 -7.02 -2.42
N ARG A 241 -0.06 -7.38 -1.77
CA ARG A 241 -0.35 -7.96 -0.45
C ARG A 241 -0.95 -6.79 0.29
N ARG A 242 -2.27 -6.61 0.11
CA ARG A 242 -3.13 -5.96 1.08
C ARG A 242 -2.53 -6.50 2.36
N ARG A 243 -1.90 -5.68 3.21
CA ARG A 243 -1.32 -6.14 4.49
C ARG A 243 -2.35 -7.15 5.00
N GLN A 244 -2.09 -8.44 4.94
CA GLN A 244 -3.13 -9.46 5.11
C GLN A 244 -2.37 -10.52 5.83
N PHE A 245 -2.84 -10.83 7.03
CA PHE A 245 -2.38 -11.99 7.77
C PHE A 245 -2.42 -13.21 6.86
N GLY A 246 -1.30 -13.93 6.81
CA GLY A 246 -1.24 -15.27 6.24
C GLY A 246 -2.29 -16.18 6.89
N LEU A 247 -2.62 -17.29 6.25
CA LEU A 247 -3.61 -18.23 6.81
C LEU A 247 -3.25 -18.66 8.22
N ASP A 248 -1.96 -18.88 8.49
CA ASP A 248 -1.45 -19.30 9.79
C ASP A 248 -1.67 -18.24 10.86
N ALA A 249 -1.47 -16.96 10.56
CA ALA A 249 -1.79 -15.87 11.48
C ALA A 249 -3.30 -15.69 11.71
N LEU A 250 -4.14 -16.03 10.72
CA LEU A 250 -5.60 -16.08 10.91
C LEU A 250 -6.01 -17.26 11.80
N TYR A 251 -5.40 -18.43 11.61
CA TYR A 251 -5.62 -19.60 12.45
C TYR A 251 -5.14 -19.35 13.87
N ALA A 252 -3.95 -18.79 14.05
CA ALA A 252 -3.42 -18.39 15.33
C ALA A 252 -4.38 -17.43 16.05
N ALA A 253 -4.91 -16.42 15.34
CA ALA A 253 -5.88 -15.49 15.92
C ALA A 253 -7.15 -16.21 16.40
N LEU A 254 -7.64 -17.20 15.65
CA LEU A 254 -8.82 -17.99 16.04
C LEU A 254 -8.53 -18.88 17.26
N PHE A 255 -7.39 -19.58 17.28
CA PHE A 255 -7.01 -20.45 18.40
C PHE A 255 -6.72 -19.64 19.67
N ALA A 256 -5.99 -18.54 19.59
CA ALA A 256 -5.72 -17.67 20.73
C ALA A 256 -7.01 -17.13 21.36
N VAL A 257 -7.95 -16.66 20.54
CA VAL A 257 -9.24 -16.17 21.04
C VAL A 257 -10.08 -17.30 21.64
N ILE A 258 -10.06 -18.51 21.08
CA ILE A 258 -10.74 -19.67 21.68
C ILE A 258 -10.12 -20.05 23.02
N ALA A 259 -8.79 -20.01 23.13
CA ALA A 259 -8.08 -20.28 24.38
C ALA A 259 -8.50 -19.28 25.46
N ILE A 260 -8.54 -17.99 25.13
CA ILE A 260 -8.98 -16.93 26.05
C ILE A 260 -10.47 -17.07 26.40
N ASP A 261 -11.34 -17.37 25.44
CA ASP A 261 -12.79 -17.53 25.70
C ASP A 261 -13.11 -18.71 26.64
N ASN A 262 -12.22 -19.71 26.68
CA ASN A 262 -12.37 -20.93 27.49
C ASN A 262 -11.42 -20.97 28.69
N ASP A 263 -10.72 -19.88 28.99
CA ASP A 263 -9.83 -19.74 30.15
C ASP A 263 -8.75 -20.85 30.20
N LEU A 264 -8.13 -21.13 29.04
CA LEU A 264 -7.13 -22.18 28.92
C LEU A 264 -5.74 -21.69 29.36
N GLU A 265 -5.02 -22.56 30.07
CA GLU A 265 -3.62 -22.34 30.41
C GLU A 265 -2.71 -22.49 29.18
N PRO A 266 -1.70 -21.63 29.00
CA PRO A 266 -0.72 -21.77 27.92
C PRO A 266 0.04 -23.11 28.01
N VAL A 267 0.33 -23.71 26.86
CA VAL A 267 1.09 -24.97 26.76
C VAL A 267 2.31 -24.79 25.87
N ASP A 268 3.30 -25.66 26.01
CA ASP A 268 4.54 -25.57 25.26
C ASP A 268 4.32 -25.51 23.74
N GLY A 269 4.86 -24.48 23.12
CA GLY A 269 4.71 -24.16 21.70
C GLY A 269 5.65 -24.92 20.76
N GLU A 270 6.57 -25.76 21.27
CA GLU A 270 7.57 -26.48 20.46
C GLU A 270 6.99 -27.33 19.31
N THR A 271 5.69 -27.68 19.39
CA THR A 271 4.99 -28.50 18.38
C THR A 271 4.02 -27.71 17.49
N LEU A 272 4.01 -26.38 17.59
CA LEU A 272 3.10 -25.54 16.81
C LEU A 272 3.52 -25.45 15.34
N ASP A 273 2.91 -26.28 14.50
CA ASP A 273 3.01 -26.22 13.04
C ASP A 273 2.14 -25.08 12.47
N LEU A 274 2.51 -23.83 12.76
CA LEU A 274 1.96 -22.60 12.18
C LEU A 274 3.08 -21.56 12.03
N ASP A 275 3.16 -20.88 10.88
CA ASP A 275 4.04 -19.73 10.69
C ASP A 275 3.48 -18.49 11.39
N LEU A 276 4.11 -18.11 12.51
CA LEU A 276 3.76 -16.93 13.31
C LEU A 276 4.56 -15.68 12.95
N SER A 277 5.37 -15.69 11.90
CA SER A 277 6.17 -14.53 11.47
C SER A 277 5.33 -13.27 11.21
N ASP A 278 4.04 -13.43 10.94
CA ASP A 278 3.09 -12.33 10.75
C ASP A 278 2.66 -11.63 12.05
N LEU A 279 2.88 -12.23 13.23
CA LEU A 279 2.55 -11.65 14.55
C LEU A 279 3.60 -10.65 15.03
N SER A 280 4.89 -10.87 14.70
CA SER A 280 6.00 -9.99 15.09
C SER A 280 5.97 -8.60 14.44
N ARG A 281 4.96 -8.35 13.59
CA ARG A 281 4.68 -7.04 12.99
C ARG A 281 4.21 -6.01 14.00
N ASP A 282 3.38 -6.43 14.95
CA ASP A 282 2.79 -5.56 15.98
C ASP A 282 3.22 -5.96 17.40
N LEU A 283 3.81 -7.14 17.56
CA LEU A 283 4.19 -7.74 18.84
C LEU A 283 5.71 -7.89 18.95
N HIS A 284 6.24 -7.67 20.14
CA HIS A 284 7.63 -7.99 20.47
C HIS A 284 7.83 -9.50 20.65
N ASP A 285 9.06 -9.99 20.55
CA ASP A 285 9.39 -11.43 20.58
C ASP A 285 8.81 -12.15 21.82
N GLU A 286 8.83 -11.51 22.99
CA GLU A 286 8.22 -12.05 24.22
C GLU A 286 6.70 -12.23 24.10
N GLN A 287 6.02 -11.28 23.47
CA GLN A 287 4.57 -11.34 23.24
C GLN A 287 4.23 -12.41 22.18
N VAL A 288 5.05 -12.53 21.13
CA VAL A 288 4.89 -13.60 20.13
C VAL A 288 5.03 -14.97 20.79
N GLY A 289 6.01 -15.14 21.69
CA GLY A 289 6.18 -16.37 22.47
C GLY A 289 4.95 -16.70 23.33
N SER A 290 4.47 -15.74 24.11
CA SER A 290 3.29 -15.93 24.97
C SER A 290 2.04 -16.29 24.15
N PHE A 291 1.82 -15.63 23.00
CA PHE A 291 0.71 -16.00 22.12
C PHE A 291 0.92 -17.35 21.44
N ALA A 292 2.14 -17.77 21.14
CA ALA A 292 2.40 -19.10 20.57
C ALA A 292 1.94 -20.22 21.52
N GLU A 293 2.20 -20.07 22.83
CA GLU A 293 1.77 -21.02 23.85
C GLU A 293 0.23 -21.06 24.00
N LEU A 294 -0.43 -19.90 23.96
CA LEU A 294 -1.90 -19.78 23.95
C LEU A 294 -2.51 -20.38 22.67
N VAL A 295 -1.88 -20.16 21.52
CA VAL A 295 -2.31 -20.72 20.23
C VAL A 295 -2.19 -22.24 20.24
N ALA A 296 -1.12 -22.79 20.81
CA ALA A 296 -0.96 -24.23 20.98
C ALA A 296 -2.07 -24.82 21.86
N ALA A 297 -2.39 -24.16 22.98
CA ALA A 297 -3.46 -24.59 23.89
C ALA A 297 -4.83 -24.58 23.18
N GLY A 298 -5.14 -23.50 22.46
CA GLY A 298 -6.37 -23.40 21.67
C GLY A 298 -6.47 -24.45 20.55
N LYS A 299 -5.37 -24.73 19.85
CA LYS A 299 -5.32 -25.75 18.79
C LYS A 299 -5.58 -27.15 19.34
N GLN A 300 -4.96 -27.50 20.47
CA GLN A 300 -5.20 -28.77 21.15
C GLN A 300 -6.66 -28.88 21.63
N PHE A 301 -7.17 -27.84 22.29
CA PHE A 301 -8.54 -27.83 22.80
C PHE A 301 -9.58 -28.00 21.69
N VAL A 302 -9.40 -27.35 20.54
CA VAL A 302 -10.30 -27.51 19.38
C VAL A 302 -10.28 -28.93 18.83
N ALA A 303 -9.11 -29.57 18.78
CA ALA A 303 -8.99 -30.96 18.34
C ALA A 303 -9.73 -31.94 19.27
N GLU A 304 -9.71 -31.67 20.58
CA GLU A 304 -10.41 -32.46 21.60
C GLU A 304 -11.91 -32.13 21.70
N ASN A 305 -12.30 -30.89 21.37
CA ASN A 305 -13.65 -30.35 21.56
C ASN A 305 -14.22 -29.75 20.25
N PRO A 306 -14.40 -30.53 19.18
CA PRO A 306 -14.85 -30.02 17.88
C PRO A 306 -16.26 -29.40 17.91
N ALA A 307 -17.03 -29.60 18.97
CA ALA A 307 -18.38 -29.04 19.13
C ALA A 307 -18.42 -27.64 19.76
N VAL A 308 -17.29 -27.08 20.21
CA VAL A 308 -17.27 -25.74 20.81
C VAL A 308 -17.72 -24.67 19.81
N ARG A 309 -18.32 -23.58 20.31
CA ARG A 309 -18.90 -22.52 19.50
C ARG A 309 -18.36 -21.17 19.91
N ILE A 310 -17.91 -20.39 18.93
CA ILE A 310 -17.63 -18.97 19.09
C ILE A 310 -18.30 -18.20 17.96
N THR A 311 -18.96 -17.09 18.31
CA THR A 311 -19.59 -16.20 17.33
C THR A 311 -18.60 -15.13 16.86
N SER A 312 -18.79 -14.56 15.66
CA SER A 312 -17.96 -13.45 15.18
C SER A 312 -18.02 -12.23 16.10
N GLN A 313 -19.18 -11.98 16.73
CA GLN A 313 -19.34 -10.90 17.71
C GLN A 313 -18.52 -11.17 18.98
N ARG A 314 -18.58 -12.40 19.53
CA ARG A 314 -17.80 -12.79 20.71
C ARG A 314 -16.30 -12.72 20.43
N TYR A 315 -15.88 -13.15 19.24
CA TYR A 315 -14.51 -13.00 18.77
C TYR A 315 -14.05 -11.53 18.77
N ASP A 316 -14.84 -10.61 18.20
CA ASP A 316 -14.48 -9.19 18.14
C ASP A 316 -14.45 -8.53 19.54
N THR A 317 -15.26 -9.02 20.50
CA THR A 317 -15.20 -8.58 21.91
C THR A 317 -13.87 -8.96 22.56
N ILE A 318 -13.48 -10.22 22.50
CA ILE A 318 -12.21 -10.70 23.10
C ILE A 318 -11.02 -10.05 22.40
N ARG A 319 -11.10 -9.90 21.07
CA ARG A 319 -10.09 -9.14 20.31
C ARG A 319 -9.91 -7.72 20.86
N ALA A 320 -10.98 -7.03 21.24
CA ALA A 320 -10.87 -5.68 21.78
C ALA A 320 -10.15 -5.66 23.14
N GLU A 321 -10.40 -6.68 23.97
CA GLU A 321 -9.70 -6.88 25.26
C GLU A 321 -8.20 -7.12 25.02
N ILE A 322 -7.85 -8.04 24.10
CA ILE A 322 -6.45 -8.30 23.71
C ILE A 322 -5.73 -7.02 23.27
N LEU A 323 -6.36 -6.21 22.42
CA LEU A 323 -5.74 -4.97 21.93
C LEU A 323 -5.56 -3.94 23.05
N GLN A 324 -6.48 -3.89 24.00
CA GLN A 324 -6.38 -3.01 25.16
C GLN A 324 -5.20 -3.41 26.06
N ASP A 325 -5.05 -4.71 26.34
CA ASP A 325 -3.96 -5.24 27.18
C ASP A 325 -2.59 -5.04 26.55
N LEU A 326 -2.51 -5.12 25.22
CA LEU A 326 -1.29 -4.86 24.45
C LEU A 326 -1.00 -3.37 24.22
N ASN A 327 -1.88 -2.47 24.72
CA ASN A 327 -1.82 -1.04 24.47
C ASN A 327 -1.77 -0.67 22.97
N LEU A 328 -2.48 -1.44 22.15
CA LEU A 328 -2.56 -1.26 20.70
C LEU A 328 -3.87 -0.56 20.31
N VAL A 329 -3.77 0.56 19.60
CA VAL A 329 -4.97 1.29 19.13
C VAL A 329 -5.44 0.73 17.78
N GLY A 330 -6.64 0.16 17.74
CA GLY A 330 -7.33 -0.17 16.49
C GLY A 330 -7.81 1.10 15.77
N GLY A 331 -7.21 1.45 14.64
CA GLY A 331 -7.58 2.63 13.83
C GLY A 331 -8.00 2.28 12.40
N ARG A 332 -8.79 3.14 11.74
CA ARG A 332 -9.12 2.99 10.32
C ARG A 332 -7.82 2.93 9.50
N GLY A 333 -7.60 1.82 8.80
CA GLY A 333 -6.42 1.62 7.94
C GLY A 333 -5.25 0.87 8.60
N ARG A 334 -5.27 0.65 9.92
CA ARG A 334 -4.23 -0.14 10.62
C ARG A 334 -4.68 -1.59 10.77
N GLN A 335 -3.85 -2.54 10.34
CA GLN A 335 -4.15 -3.98 10.42
C GLN A 335 -3.39 -4.62 11.56
N THR A 336 -3.92 -4.45 12.76
CA THR A 336 -3.34 -4.99 14.00
C THR A 336 -3.75 -6.44 14.20
N TRP A 337 -2.82 -7.29 14.63
CA TRP A 337 -3.14 -8.64 15.10
C TRP A 337 -3.66 -8.61 16.56
N PRO A 338 -4.71 -9.37 16.92
CA PRO A 338 -5.55 -10.20 16.06
C PRO A 338 -6.42 -9.39 15.07
N PRO A 339 -6.63 -9.87 13.83
CA PRO A 339 -7.49 -9.19 12.85
C PRO A 339 -8.97 -9.20 13.24
N THR A 340 -9.79 -8.34 12.62
CA THR A 340 -11.26 -8.34 12.85
C THR A 340 -11.95 -9.58 12.27
N SER A 341 -13.12 -9.94 12.83
CA SER A 341 -13.95 -11.02 12.29
C SER A 341 -14.32 -10.81 10.81
N GLN A 342 -14.52 -9.55 10.38
CA GLN A 342 -14.75 -9.20 8.98
C GLN A 342 -13.56 -9.51 8.08
N THR A 343 -12.33 -9.35 8.59
CA THR A 343 -11.11 -9.68 7.87
C THR A 343 -10.97 -11.19 7.72
N ILE A 344 -11.25 -11.94 8.79
CA ILE A 344 -11.30 -13.41 8.77
C ILE A 344 -12.36 -13.90 7.78
N MET A 345 -13.61 -13.44 7.87
CA MET A 345 -14.69 -13.89 6.98
C MET A 345 -14.35 -13.68 5.50
N LYS A 346 -13.73 -12.54 5.13
CA LYS A 346 -13.28 -12.30 3.75
C LYS A 346 -12.28 -13.34 3.24
N ARG A 347 -11.57 -14.02 4.13
CA ARG A 347 -10.54 -15.04 3.81
C ARG A 347 -11.10 -16.46 3.79
N PHE A 348 -12.32 -16.66 4.30
CA PHE A 348 -13.01 -17.95 4.33
C PHE A 348 -14.37 -17.85 3.60
N ASP A 349 -14.34 -17.44 2.33
CA ASP A 349 -15.50 -17.32 1.42
C ASP A 349 -16.66 -16.44 1.92
N GLY A 350 -16.38 -15.48 2.80
CA GLY A 350 -17.36 -14.51 3.29
C GLY A 350 -18.21 -14.97 4.48
N TYR A 351 -17.97 -16.18 5.01
CA TYR A 351 -18.80 -16.75 6.09
C TYR A 351 -17.98 -17.18 7.31
N TRP A 352 -18.45 -16.80 8.51
CA TRP A 352 -17.80 -17.16 9.77
C TRP A 352 -17.70 -18.67 9.99
N ASN A 353 -18.76 -19.42 9.65
CA ASN A 353 -18.76 -20.89 9.81
C ASN A 353 -17.66 -21.57 9.00
N ASN A 354 -17.27 -21.01 7.84
CA ASN A 354 -16.19 -21.59 7.04
C ASN A 354 -14.83 -21.44 7.75
N ALA A 355 -14.61 -20.31 8.43
CA ALA A 355 -13.43 -20.13 9.26
C ALA A 355 -13.41 -21.10 10.45
N MET A 356 -14.57 -21.34 11.09
CA MET A 356 -14.71 -22.31 12.18
C MET A 356 -14.43 -23.74 11.71
N THR A 357 -14.96 -24.13 10.55
CA THR A 357 -14.69 -25.45 9.97
C THR A 357 -13.22 -25.60 9.57
N ALA A 358 -12.58 -24.55 9.08
CA ALA A 358 -11.16 -24.58 8.69
C ALA A 358 -10.22 -24.89 9.87
N ILE A 359 -10.59 -24.52 11.09
CA ILE A 359 -9.83 -24.84 12.31
C ILE A 359 -10.25 -26.16 12.98
N GLY A 360 -11.21 -26.90 12.42
CA GLY A 360 -11.64 -28.20 12.93
C GLY A 360 -12.94 -28.22 13.74
N LEU A 361 -13.66 -27.10 13.85
CA LEU A 361 -14.95 -27.07 14.54
C LEU A 361 -16.10 -27.60 13.67
N THR A 362 -16.88 -28.51 14.24
CA THR A 362 -18.08 -29.12 13.68
C THR A 362 -19.30 -28.59 14.42
N GLY A 363 -20.15 -27.76 13.79
CA GLY A 363 -21.44 -27.42 14.44
C GLY A 363 -22.10 -26.07 14.17
N GLY A 364 -21.81 -25.41 13.06
CA GLY A 364 -22.61 -24.25 12.67
C GLY A 364 -23.85 -24.67 11.87
N SER A 365 -25.04 -24.69 12.48
CA SER A 365 -26.30 -24.63 11.71
C SER A 365 -26.45 -23.22 11.11
N GLY A 366 -25.58 -22.88 10.17
CA GLY A 366 -25.72 -21.70 9.33
C GLY A 366 -26.79 -21.93 8.27
N ARG A 367 -27.51 -20.88 7.92
CA ARG A 367 -28.58 -20.89 6.91
C ARG A 367 -28.06 -21.49 5.59
N ARG A 368 -28.85 -22.39 4.97
CA ARG A 368 -28.51 -22.99 3.67
C ARG A 368 -28.19 -21.90 2.64
N ARG A 369 -27.12 -22.13 1.88
CA ARG A 369 -26.64 -21.30 0.76
C ARG A 369 -27.84 -20.88 -0.13
N GLY A 370 -28.02 -19.58 -0.34
CA GLY A 370 -29.01 -19.04 -1.30
C GLY A 370 -30.48 -18.97 -0.86
N GLY A 371 -30.83 -19.32 0.39
CA GLY A 371 -32.20 -19.10 0.87
C GLY A 371 -32.46 -17.62 1.17
N LEU A 372 -33.26 -16.93 0.35
CA LEU A 372 -33.72 -15.57 0.63
C LEU A 372 -34.28 -15.49 2.07
N ARG A 373 -33.91 -14.43 2.80
CA ARG A 373 -34.39 -14.26 4.19
C ARG A 373 -35.91 -14.08 4.27
N TYR A 374 -36.47 -13.54 3.19
CA TYR A 374 -37.83 -13.08 3.03
C TYR A 374 -38.28 -13.48 1.61
N SER A 375 -39.50 -13.98 1.48
CA SER A 375 -40.18 -14.23 0.21
C SER A 375 -40.65 -12.91 -0.43
N ASP A 376 -40.97 -12.91 -1.73
CA ASP A 376 -41.56 -11.74 -2.40
C ASP A 376 -42.81 -11.21 -1.66
N GLN A 377 -43.60 -12.12 -1.08
CA GLN A 377 -44.76 -11.77 -0.26
C GLN A 377 -44.37 -11.02 1.03
N ASP A 378 -43.27 -11.38 1.68
CA ASP A 378 -42.80 -10.68 2.88
C ASP A 378 -42.36 -9.24 2.57
N TYR A 379 -41.80 -9.01 1.37
CA TYR A 379 -41.44 -7.68 0.89
C TYR A 379 -42.68 -6.82 0.62
N ARG A 380 -43.69 -7.38 -0.05
CA ARG A 380 -44.96 -6.68 -0.33
C ARG A 380 -45.73 -6.39 0.95
N GLU A 381 -45.82 -7.36 1.85
CA GLU A 381 -46.55 -7.23 3.12
C GLU A 381 -45.94 -6.14 4.01
N ALA A 382 -44.61 -6.05 4.08
CA ALA A 382 -43.94 -5.00 4.85
C ALA A 382 -44.27 -3.59 4.34
N ILE A 383 -44.28 -3.41 3.02
CA ILE A 383 -44.62 -2.13 2.40
C ILE A 383 -46.10 -1.80 2.61
N ARG A 384 -46.99 -2.80 2.47
CA ARG A 384 -48.44 -2.65 2.69
C ARG A 384 -48.75 -2.19 4.10
N LEU A 385 -48.21 -2.87 5.10
CA LEU A 385 -48.45 -2.54 6.52
C LEU A 385 -47.90 -1.16 6.88
N TYR A 386 -46.73 -0.80 6.37
CA TYR A 386 -46.19 0.55 6.55
C TYR A 386 -47.08 1.61 5.88
N HIS A 387 -47.54 1.35 4.64
CA HIS A 387 -48.41 2.26 3.90
C HIS A 387 -49.75 2.48 4.63
N GLU A 388 -50.34 1.42 5.18
CA GLU A 388 -51.55 1.50 6.02
C GLU A 388 -51.32 2.34 7.29
N ALA A 389 -50.19 2.15 7.97
CA ALA A 389 -49.84 2.95 9.15
C ALA A 389 -49.68 4.44 8.82
N MET A 390 -49.04 4.78 7.70
CA MET A 390 -48.89 6.18 7.27
C MET A 390 -50.22 6.81 6.85
N ASN A 391 -51.10 6.05 6.19
CA ASN A 391 -52.45 6.51 5.85
C ASN A 391 -53.29 6.80 7.10
N ALA A 392 -53.21 5.95 8.14
CA ALA A 392 -53.89 6.18 9.41
C ALA A 392 -53.42 7.49 10.09
N GLU A 393 -52.14 7.82 9.97
CA GLU A 393 -51.55 9.07 10.46
C GLU A 393 -51.71 10.27 9.51
N ARG A 394 -52.34 10.09 8.33
CA ARG A 394 -52.42 11.10 7.25
C ARG A 394 -51.05 11.65 6.81
N ARG A 395 -50.03 10.79 6.79
CA ARG A 395 -48.66 11.13 6.35
C ARG A 395 -48.32 10.43 5.04
N ASN A 396 -47.45 11.06 4.25
CA ASN A 396 -46.95 10.44 3.03
C ASN A 396 -45.87 9.39 3.37
N PRO A 397 -45.92 8.19 2.77
CA PRO A 397 -44.88 7.17 2.93
C PRO A 397 -43.52 7.68 2.47
N SER A 398 -42.48 7.46 3.27
CA SER A 398 -41.11 7.83 2.92
C SER A 398 -40.11 6.77 3.36
N TYR A 399 -38.95 6.73 2.70
CA TYR A 399 -37.89 5.78 3.03
C TYR A 399 -37.43 5.90 4.49
N SER A 400 -37.22 7.13 4.97
CA SER A 400 -36.83 7.38 6.35
C SER A 400 -37.94 7.02 7.33
N GLY A 401 -39.20 7.29 6.97
CA GLY A 401 -40.37 6.90 7.76
C GLY A 401 -40.51 5.38 7.90
N TYR A 402 -40.19 4.62 6.84
CA TYR A 402 -40.18 3.15 6.91
C TYR A 402 -39.10 2.62 7.85
N GLN A 403 -37.89 3.20 7.81
CA GLN A 403 -36.82 2.79 8.74
C GLN A 403 -37.21 3.05 10.20
N GLN A 404 -37.90 4.17 10.46
CA GLN A 404 -38.43 4.48 11.79
C GLN A 404 -39.55 3.51 12.20
N TRP A 405 -40.53 3.27 11.31
CA TRP A 405 -41.60 2.31 11.54
C TRP A 405 -41.05 0.91 11.82
N LEU A 406 -40.07 0.45 11.04
CA LEU A 406 -39.44 -0.86 11.20
C LEU A 406 -38.81 -1.04 12.57
N SER A 407 -38.23 0.02 13.15
CA SER A 407 -37.65 -0.05 14.51
C SER A 407 -38.68 -0.26 15.63
N SER A 408 -39.96 -0.02 15.32
CA SER A 408 -41.09 -0.22 16.25
C SER A 408 -41.82 -1.55 16.07
N GLN A 409 -41.37 -2.41 15.14
CA GLN A 409 -42.02 -3.69 14.85
C GLN A 409 -41.33 -4.86 15.59
N ASP A 410 -42.11 -5.69 16.26
CA ASP A 410 -41.61 -6.91 16.90
C ASP A 410 -41.34 -8.05 15.89
N LYS A 411 -41.97 -8.00 14.71
CA LYS A 411 -41.79 -9.00 13.63
C LYS A 411 -40.63 -8.62 12.72
N PRO A 412 -39.80 -9.60 12.28
CA PRO A 412 -38.69 -9.33 11.37
C PRO A 412 -39.21 -9.05 9.96
N TYR A 413 -39.27 -7.78 9.56
CA TYR A 413 -39.52 -7.38 8.16
C TYR A 413 -38.21 -7.12 7.40
N PRO A 414 -38.25 -7.05 6.05
CA PRO A 414 -37.09 -6.64 5.26
C PRO A 414 -36.60 -5.23 5.61
N SER A 415 -35.28 -5.03 5.59
CA SER A 415 -34.71 -3.70 5.79
C SER A 415 -35.06 -2.75 4.63
N GLY A 416 -35.05 -1.44 4.87
CA GLY A 416 -35.28 -0.46 3.79
C GLY A 416 -34.28 -0.58 2.63
N ALA A 417 -33.01 -0.92 2.93
CA ALA A 417 -32.02 -1.21 1.90
C ALA A 417 -32.38 -2.44 1.07
N SER A 418 -32.85 -3.51 1.74
CA SER A 418 -33.31 -4.74 1.07
C SER A 418 -34.55 -4.49 0.20
N ILE A 419 -35.47 -3.61 0.62
CA ILE A 419 -36.63 -3.21 -0.19
C ILE A 419 -36.19 -2.53 -1.47
N ARG A 420 -35.27 -1.54 -1.40
CA ARG A 420 -34.77 -0.86 -2.61
C ARG A 420 -34.03 -1.81 -3.54
N GLN A 421 -33.25 -2.74 -2.98
CA GLN A 421 -32.57 -3.74 -3.79
C GLN A 421 -33.56 -4.66 -4.51
N HIS A 422 -34.69 -5.01 -3.86
CA HIS A 422 -35.71 -5.89 -4.41
C HIS A 422 -36.56 -5.22 -5.50
N PHE A 423 -37.03 -3.99 -5.25
CA PHE A 423 -37.92 -3.26 -6.17
C PHE A 423 -37.21 -2.24 -7.09
N GLY A 424 -35.89 -2.07 -6.97
CA GLY A 424 -35.11 -1.08 -7.70
C GLY A 424 -35.06 0.28 -6.98
N THR A 425 -36.22 0.89 -6.72
CA THR A 425 -36.30 2.16 -5.97
C THR A 425 -37.37 2.14 -4.88
N TRP A 426 -37.33 3.11 -3.97
CA TRP A 426 -38.38 3.28 -2.96
C TRP A 426 -39.72 3.70 -3.60
N ALA A 427 -39.68 4.49 -4.67
CA ALA A 427 -40.87 4.89 -5.40
C ALA A 427 -41.53 3.66 -6.05
N ASP A 428 -40.73 2.79 -6.69
CA ASP A 428 -41.22 1.55 -7.30
C ASP A 428 -41.81 0.59 -6.25
N ALA A 429 -41.20 0.52 -5.06
CA ALA A 429 -41.73 -0.24 -3.94
C ALA A 429 -43.14 0.24 -3.53
N ILE A 430 -43.38 1.56 -3.45
CA ILE A 430 -44.72 2.10 -3.15
C ILE A 430 -45.68 1.89 -4.33
N LEU A 431 -45.23 2.09 -5.57
CA LEU A 431 -46.04 1.85 -6.78
C LEU A 431 -46.45 0.38 -6.95
N SER A 432 -45.67 -0.55 -6.41
CA SER A 432 -45.97 -1.98 -6.43
C SER A 432 -47.29 -2.33 -5.71
N LEU A 433 -47.74 -1.49 -4.76
CA LEU A 433 -49.03 -1.65 -4.09
C LEU A 433 -50.22 -1.35 -5.00
N TYR A 434 -50.03 -0.54 -6.05
CA TYR A 434 -51.10 -0.08 -6.94
C TYR A 434 -51.18 -0.87 -8.25
N SER A 435 -50.25 -1.80 -8.48
CA SER A 435 -50.18 -2.62 -9.69
C SER A 435 -50.97 -3.93 -9.59
N GLU A 436 -51.70 -4.14 -8.49
CA GLU A 436 -52.62 -5.27 -8.26
C GLU A 436 -54.09 -4.81 -8.15
N ASN A 437 -54.56 -4.05 -9.14
CA ASN A 437 -55.99 -3.93 -9.47
C ASN A 437 -56.21 -4.17 -10.96
#